data_AF-A0A820QFU1-F1
#
_entry.id   AF-A0A820QFU1-F1
#
_cell.length_a   1.000
_cell.length_b   1.000
_cell.length_c   1.000
_cell.angle_alpha   90.00
_cell.angle_beta   90.00
_cell.angle_gamma   90.00
#
_symmetry.space_group_name_H-M   'P 1'
#
loop_
_entity.id
_entity.type
_entity.pdbx_description
1 polymer ?
#
loop_
_entity_poly.entity_id
_entity_poly.type
_entity_poly.pdbx_seq_one_letter_code
_entity_poly.pdbx_strand_id
1 'polypeptide(L)'
;MAFRNLTRNLFQFAKITNINQRLYSTIQRKSFRISEIAQRHVPIRTFSAVQTNDNAYRDLETFLQKEVQLEKSAQKHPTQLPIISNFQVQSSGPEVTLTREIGTGKVTVKFNVTNTVNAADTEQETNLNAAGQEQPADDSPTHLKSRPTFTVDLNRGGQTLSFLCSYLPNDYPDSREHAATQDSDPKHGHQEHIFEDFQIDEFTIHDGEWNETVYSSDCSVIDGDLYDKLLNLLEEHGIGEEFANQLVDFSTAYEHRQYIGLLEKLHQFVKK
;
A
#
# COMPACT_ATOMS: atom_id res chain seq x y z
N MET A 1 -7.07 40.96 10.98
CA MET A 1 -7.07 41.49 9.60
C MET A 1 -5.96 40.80 8.82
N ALA A 2 -6.25 40.47 7.56
CA ALA A 2 -5.34 40.05 6.49
C ALA A 2 -4.78 38.61 6.50
N PHE A 3 -5.55 37.76 5.81
CA PHE A 3 -5.15 36.59 5.02
C PHE A 3 -3.84 36.78 4.23
N ARG A 4 -3.11 35.69 3.98
CA ARG A 4 -2.53 35.40 2.66
C ARG A 4 -2.28 33.91 2.43
N ASN A 5 -3.02 33.39 1.46
CA ASN A 5 -2.89 32.10 0.80
C ASN A 5 -1.54 31.96 0.11
N LEU A 6 -0.98 30.74 0.09
CA LEU A 6 -0.10 30.31 -0.99
C LEU A 6 -0.47 28.87 -1.40
N THR A 7 -1.24 28.77 -2.47
CA THR A 7 -1.34 27.58 -3.32
C THR A 7 -0.42 27.79 -4.52
N ARG A 8 0.38 26.79 -4.88
CA ARG A 8 0.98 26.67 -6.21
C ARG A 8 0.89 25.23 -6.68
N ASN A 9 0.28 25.10 -7.85
CA ASN A 9 0.02 23.88 -8.62
C ASN A 9 1.17 23.58 -9.61
N LEU A 10 1.05 22.38 -10.19
CA LEU A 10 1.56 21.91 -11.50
C LEU A 10 2.96 21.29 -11.54
N PHE A 11 3.01 19.97 -11.77
CA PHE A 11 3.60 19.41 -12.99
C PHE A 11 2.83 18.15 -13.43
N GLN A 12 2.14 18.27 -14.56
CA GLN A 12 1.67 17.16 -15.38
C GLN A 12 2.77 16.79 -16.38
N PHE A 13 3.11 15.51 -16.50
CA PHE A 13 3.85 14.98 -17.64
C PHE A 13 3.02 13.93 -18.36
N ALA A 14 2.43 14.31 -19.49
CA ALA A 14 1.92 13.39 -20.50
C ALA A 14 2.44 13.87 -21.86
N LYS A 15 3.44 13.18 -22.41
CA LYS A 15 3.89 13.37 -23.79
C LYS A 15 3.13 12.42 -24.69
N ILE A 16 2.14 12.95 -25.40
CA ILE A 16 1.51 12.32 -26.56
C ILE A 16 2.35 12.69 -27.78
N THR A 17 2.85 11.69 -28.51
CA THR A 17 3.33 11.88 -29.89
C THR A 17 2.64 10.84 -30.76
N ASN A 18 1.94 11.30 -31.80
CA ASN A 18 1.14 10.49 -32.71
C ASN A 18 1.48 10.92 -34.14
N ILE A 19 2.11 10.04 -34.96
CA ILE A 19 2.37 10.28 -36.39
C ILE A 19 2.17 8.97 -37.18
N ASN A 20 1.04 8.93 -37.90
CA ASN A 20 0.75 8.42 -39.26
C ASN A 20 1.16 7.00 -39.77
N GLN A 21 0.11 6.18 -39.95
CA GLN A 21 -0.45 5.57 -41.18
C GLN A 21 0.36 4.67 -42.17
N ARG A 22 -0.16 3.42 -42.26
CA ARG A 22 -0.50 2.56 -43.44
C ARG A 22 0.61 1.96 -44.33
N LEU A 23 0.61 0.62 -44.52
CA LEU A 23 -0.08 -0.14 -45.61
C LEU A 23 0.25 -1.66 -45.57
N TYR A 24 -0.80 -2.48 -45.69
CA TYR A 24 -1.00 -3.88 -46.16
C TYR A 24 0.05 -5.01 -45.99
N SER A 25 -0.42 -6.15 -45.42
CA SER A 25 -0.60 -7.40 -46.18
C SER A 25 -1.40 -8.47 -45.41
N THR A 26 -2.37 -9.08 -46.09
CA THR A 26 -3.17 -10.27 -45.74
C THR A 26 -2.31 -11.50 -45.48
N ILE A 27 -2.62 -12.31 -44.44
CA ILE A 27 -2.56 -13.79 -44.43
C ILE A 27 -3.32 -14.34 -43.21
N GLN A 28 -3.93 -15.52 -43.43
CA GLN A 28 -5.02 -16.17 -42.72
C GLN A 28 -4.65 -16.92 -41.42
N ARG A 29 -5.66 -17.00 -40.53
CA ARG A 29 -6.01 -18.09 -39.59
C ARG A 29 -5.01 -18.45 -38.49
N LYS A 30 -5.41 -18.19 -37.25
CA LYS A 30 -5.76 -19.23 -36.26
C LYS A 30 -6.63 -18.64 -35.16
N SER A 31 -7.77 -19.27 -34.93
CA SER A 31 -8.67 -18.99 -33.82
C SER A 31 -7.91 -19.16 -32.50
N PHE A 32 -7.76 -18.08 -31.76
CA PHE A 32 -7.52 -18.14 -30.33
C PHE A 32 -8.71 -17.47 -29.67
N ARG A 33 -9.38 -18.22 -28.79
CA ARG A 33 -10.36 -17.66 -27.86
C ARG A 33 -9.64 -16.60 -27.04
N ILE A 34 -9.98 -15.35 -27.25
CA ILE A 34 -9.63 -14.28 -26.32
C ILE A 34 -10.46 -14.59 -25.07
N SER A 35 -9.80 -15.05 -24.02
CA SER A 35 -10.37 -15.08 -22.68
C SER A 35 -10.79 -13.65 -22.35
N GLU A 36 -12.06 -13.53 -22.03
CA GLU A 36 -12.75 -12.29 -21.69
C GLU A 36 -12.10 -11.73 -20.42
N ILE A 37 -11.08 -10.87 -20.59
CA ILE A 37 -10.57 -10.03 -19.49
C ILE A 37 -11.69 -9.03 -19.24
N ALA A 38 -12.48 -9.29 -18.20
CA ALA A 38 -13.43 -8.36 -17.65
C ALA A 38 -12.68 -7.18 -17.04
N GLN A 39 -12.14 -6.30 -17.90
CA GLN A 39 -11.70 -4.97 -17.49
C GLN A 39 -12.93 -4.31 -16.88
N ARG A 40 -12.95 -4.16 -15.55
CA ARG A 40 -13.91 -3.31 -14.84
C ARG A 40 -13.72 -1.89 -15.38
N HIS A 41 -14.39 -1.58 -16.48
CA HIS A 41 -14.50 -0.24 -17.02
C HIS A 41 -15.25 0.58 -15.96
N VAL A 42 -14.51 1.41 -15.22
CA VAL A 42 -15.13 2.51 -14.48
C VAL A 42 -15.77 3.40 -15.56
N PRO A 43 -17.10 3.55 -15.59
CA PRO A 43 -17.74 4.31 -16.65
C PRO A 43 -17.29 5.77 -16.57
N ILE A 44 -16.45 6.19 -17.51
CA ILE A 44 -16.08 7.60 -17.67
C ILE A 44 -17.32 8.33 -18.18
N ARG A 45 -18.07 8.95 -17.28
CA ARG A 45 -19.17 9.84 -17.65
C ARG A 45 -18.57 11.13 -18.19
N THR A 46 -18.81 11.41 -19.47
CA THR A 46 -18.53 12.73 -20.05
C THR A 46 -19.53 13.76 -19.53
N PHE A 47 -19.11 15.01 -19.40
CA PHE A 47 -20.03 16.10 -19.09
C PHE A 47 -21.09 16.19 -20.19
N SER A 48 -22.36 16.07 -19.81
CA SER A 48 -23.48 16.31 -20.73
C SER A 48 -23.55 17.79 -21.08
N ALA A 49 -23.79 18.12 -22.35
CA ALA A 49 -24.05 19.49 -22.80
C ALA A 49 -25.37 20.07 -22.24
N VAL A 50 -26.22 19.21 -21.67
CA VAL A 50 -27.45 19.59 -20.96
C VAL A 50 -27.31 19.17 -19.50
N GLN A 51 -27.43 20.13 -18.60
CA GLN A 51 -27.43 19.90 -17.15
C GLN A 51 -28.79 19.28 -16.78
N THR A 52 -28.79 18.00 -16.44
CA THR A 52 -30.03 17.23 -16.16
C THR A 52 -30.34 17.08 -14.67
N ASN A 53 -29.47 17.60 -13.80
CA ASN A 53 -29.65 17.54 -12.35
C ASN A 53 -29.78 18.95 -11.78
N ASP A 54 -31.01 19.32 -11.44
CA ASP A 54 -31.35 20.63 -10.87
C ASP A 54 -31.11 20.68 -9.35
N ASN A 55 -30.72 19.56 -8.71
CA ASN A 55 -30.46 19.49 -7.27
C ASN A 55 -29.35 18.48 -6.88
N ALA A 56 -28.18 18.64 -7.48
CA ALA A 56 -27.04 17.75 -7.26
C ALA A 56 -26.60 17.65 -5.78
N TYR A 57 -26.76 18.71 -4.98
CA TYR A 57 -26.44 18.69 -3.55
C TYR A 57 -27.36 17.76 -2.77
N ARG A 58 -28.67 17.81 -3.01
CA ARG A 58 -29.64 16.95 -2.31
C ARG A 58 -29.49 15.48 -2.70
N ASP A 59 -29.23 15.22 -3.98
CA ASP A 59 -28.99 13.85 -4.46
C ASP A 59 -27.73 13.27 -3.81
N LEU A 60 -26.65 14.08 -3.76
CA LEU A 60 -25.40 13.68 -3.13
C LEU A 60 -25.54 13.51 -1.60
N GLU A 61 -26.29 14.38 -0.92
CA GLU A 61 -26.61 14.22 0.51
C GLU A 61 -27.32 12.89 0.77
N THR A 62 -28.37 12.59 0.00
CA THR A 62 -29.16 11.36 0.16
C THR A 62 -28.32 10.11 -0.11
N PHE A 63 -27.43 10.18 -1.10
CA PHE A 63 -26.49 9.10 -1.40
C PHE A 63 -25.49 8.90 -0.25
N LEU A 64 -24.79 9.96 0.17
CA LEU A 64 -23.78 9.89 1.22
C LEU A 64 -24.35 9.42 2.56
N GLN A 65 -25.59 9.79 2.89
CA GLN A 65 -26.25 9.29 4.09
C GLN A 65 -26.35 7.75 4.09
N LYS A 66 -26.70 7.15 2.94
CA LYS A 66 -26.76 5.68 2.81
C LYS A 66 -25.37 5.07 2.80
N GLU A 67 -24.44 5.69 2.08
CA GLU A 67 -23.07 5.19 1.95
C GLU A 67 -22.35 5.13 3.30
N VAL A 68 -22.41 6.20 4.09
CA VAL A 68 -21.83 6.23 5.44
C VAL A 68 -22.41 5.13 6.34
N GLN A 69 -23.71 4.83 6.22
CA GLN A 69 -24.35 3.77 7.00
C GLN A 69 -23.86 2.38 6.56
N LEU A 70 -23.75 2.15 5.26
CA LEU A 70 -23.24 0.89 4.71
C LEU A 70 -21.79 0.66 5.15
N GLU A 71 -20.93 1.66 4.99
CA GLU A 71 -19.51 1.56 5.33
C GLU A 71 -19.28 1.32 6.83
N LYS A 72 -20.03 2.00 7.70
CA LYS A 72 -19.98 1.74 9.15
C LYS A 72 -20.45 0.34 9.51
N SER A 73 -21.43 -0.19 8.78
CA SER A 73 -21.93 -1.54 9.02
C SER A 73 -20.95 -2.60 8.53
N ALA A 74 -20.16 -2.30 7.50
CA ALA A 74 -19.11 -3.15 6.96
C ALA A 74 -17.77 -3.04 7.73
N GLN A 75 -17.61 -2.04 8.59
CA GLN A 75 -16.38 -1.82 9.34
C GLN A 75 -16.11 -2.98 10.31
N LYS A 76 -15.03 -3.72 10.06
CA LYS A 76 -14.58 -4.84 10.91
C LYS A 76 -14.17 -4.42 12.32
N HIS A 77 -13.59 -3.23 12.44
CA HIS A 77 -12.98 -2.70 13.68
C HIS A 77 -13.62 -1.36 14.11
N PRO A 78 -14.92 -1.33 14.45
CA PRO A 78 -15.62 -0.08 14.74
C PRO A 78 -15.14 0.56 16.04
N THR A 79 -14.88 -0.25 17.06
CA THR A 79 -14.50 0.24 18.39
C THR A 79 -12.99 0.36 18.55
N GLN A 80 -12.25 -0.71 18.26
CA GLN A 80 -10.82 -0.80 18.52
C GLN A 80 -10.09 -1.32 17.28
N LEU A 81 -9.02 -0.61 16.92
CA LEU A 81 -8.13 -1.02 15.83
C LEU A 81 -7.34 -2.27 16.22
N PRO A 82 -6.87 -3.06 15.24
CA PRO A 82 -5.92 -4.15 15.48
C PRO A 82 -4.73 -3.69 16.33
N ILE A 83 -4.18 -4.60 17.12
CA ILE A 83 -3.03 -4.30 17.99
C ILE A 83 -1.76 -4.64 17.21
N ILE A 84 -0.78 -3.74 17.24
CA ILE A 84 0.59 -4.04 16.79
C ILE A 84 1.41 -4.34 18.04
N SER A 85 1.92 -5.56 18.13
CA SER A 85 2.57 -6.09 19.32
C SER A 85 3.81 -5.29 19.69
N ASN A 86 3.95 -4.96 20.98
CA ASN A 86 5.08 -4.22 21.56
C ASN A 86 5.22 -2.75 21.12
N PHE A 87 4.29 -2.21 20.32
CA PHE A 87 4.31 -0.82 19.89
C PHE A 87 3.19 0.00 20.54
N GLN A 88 3.53 1.22 20.95
CA GLN A 88 2.56 2.25 21.28
C GLN A 88 2.16 2.97 20.00
N VAL A 89 0.85 3.07 19.74
CA VAL A 89 0.30 3.68 18.54
C VAL A 89 -0.16 5.11 18.83
N GLN A 90 0.31 6.07 18.04
CA GLN A 90 -0.19 7.44 18.02
C GLN A 90 -0.60 7.79 16.59
N SER A 91 -1.65 8.58 16.42
CA SER A 91 -2.10 8.98 15.08
C SER A 91 -2.59 10.42 15.04
N SER A 92 -2.38 11.06 13.89
CA SER A 92 -2.74 12.44 13.61
C SER A 92 -3.20 12.57 12.15
N GLY A 93 -4.51 12.69 11.94
CA GLY A 93 -5.07 12.62 10.59
C GLY A 93 -4.80 11.24 9.96
N PRO A 94 -4.22 11.16 8.75
CA PRO A 94 -3.85 9.89 8.14
C PRO A 94 -2.45 9.40 8.55
N GLU A 95 -1.68 10.19 9.31
CA GLU A 95 -0.34 9.82 9.77
C GLU A 95 -0.40 9.01 11.05
N VAL A 96 0.44 7.97 11.12
CA VAL A 96 0.56 7.08 12.27
C VAL A 96 2.03 6.95 12.66
N THR A 97 2.27 7.00 13.97
CA THR A 97 3.58 6.77 14.58
C THR A 97 3.48 5.63 15.57
N LEU A 98 4.31 4.61 15.38
CA LEU A 98 4.52 3.51 16.30
C LEU A 98 5.80 3.76 17.08
N THR A 99 5.80 3.52 18.38
CA THR A 99 6.99 3.67 19.22
C THR A 99 7.17 2.47 20.14
N ARG A 100 8.39 1.95 20.19
CA ARG A 100 8.82 0.91 21.13
C ARG A 100 10.16 1.28 21.73
N GLU A 101 10.25 1.23 23.06
CA GLU A 101 11.51 1.41 23.79
C GLU A 101 12.22 0.05 23.90
N ILE A 102 13.52 0.00 23.60
CA ILE A 102 14.35 -1.22 23.66
C ILE A 102 15.64 -0.91 24.43
N GLY A 103 15.68 -1.29 25.71
CA GLY A 103 16.83 -1.05 26.58
C GLY A 103 17.12 0.45 26.73
N THR A 104 18.18 0.93 26.07
CA THR A 104 18.56 2.36 26.04
C THR A 104 18.28 3.03 24.69
N GLY A 105 17.79 2.28 23.71
CA GLY A 105 17.41 2.76 22.39
C GLY A 105 15.89 2.82 22.22
N LYS A 106 15.49 3.38 21.09
CA LYS A 106 14.09 3.55 20.69
C LYS A 106 13.93 3.16 19.23
N VAL A 107 12.85 2.45 18.94
CA VAL A 107 12.38 2.15 17.57
C VAL A 107 11.14 2.99 17.32
N THR A 108 11.17 3.76 16.24
CA THR A 108 10.02 4.55 15.79
C THR A 108 9.66 4.14 14.37
N VAL A 109 8.41 3.80 14.12
CA VAL A 109 7.90 3.54 12.76
C VAL A 109 6.89 4.61 12.40
N LYS A 110 7.01 5.23 11.22
CA LYS A 110 6.04 6.22 10.75
C LYS A 110 5.53 5.88 9.37
N PHE A 111 4.23 6.04 9.17
CA PHE A 111 3.58 5.78 7.89
C PHE A 111 2.32 6.63 7.74
N ASN A 112 1.78 6.68 6.52
CA ASN A 112 0.57 7.41 6.18
C ASN A 112 -0.35 6.47 5.38
N VAL A 113 -1.64 6.45 5.70
CA VAL A 113 -2.62 5.55 5.05
C VAL A 113 -3.31 6.17 3.82
N THR A 114 -2.85 7.32 3.33
CA THR A 114 -3.44 7.97 2.16
C THR A 114 -3.00 7.28 0.88
N ASN A 115 -3.94 6.85 0.04
CA ASN A 115 -3.69 6.19 -1.25
C ASN A 115 -2.89 4.88 -1.14
N THR A 116 -3.08 4.13 -0.06
CA THR A 116 -2.31 2.90 0.21
C THR A 116 -3.08 1.61 -0.05
N VAL A 117 -4.35 1.73 -0.47
CA VAL A 117 -5.20 0.61 -0.85
C VAL A 117 -5.02 0.31 -2.34
N ASN A 118 -4.59 -0.90 -2.67
CA ASN A 118 -4.45 -1.35 -4.05
C ASN A 118 -5.56 -2.34 -4.43
N ALA A 119 -6.39 -1.95 -5.41
CA ALA A 119 -7.47 -2.79 -5.92
C ALA A 119 -6.96 -3.98 -6.75
N ALA A 120 -5.75 -3.93 -7.29
CA ALA A 120 -5.17 -5.03 -8.07
C ALA A 120 -4.82 -6.25 -7.20
N ASP A 121 -4.45 -6.02 -5.94
CA ASP A 121 -4.09 -7.07 -4.96
C ASP A 121 -5.27 -7.99 -4.64
N THR A 122 -6.48 -7.52 -4.93
CA THR A 122 -7.75 -8.14 -4.58
C THR A 122 -8.19 -9.21 -5.59
N GLU A 123 -7.65 -9.19 -6.82
CA GLU A 123 -8.01 -10.12 -7.90
C GLU A 123 -7.17 -11.42 -7.88
N GLN A 124 -6.02 -11.43 -7.19
CA GLN A 124 -5.11 -12.57 -7.16
C GLN A 124 -5.42 -13.56 -6.03
N GLU A 125 -5.85 -13.08 -4.85
CA GLU A 125 -6.23 -13.96 -3.73
C GLU A 125 -7.44 -14.85 -4.07
N THR A 126 -8.32 -14.42 -4.97
CA THR A 126 -9.47 -15.23 -5.42
C THR A 126 -9.09 -16.37 -6.38
N ASN A 127 -7.90 -16.34 -6.98
CA ASN A 127 -7.48 -17.34 -7.99
C ASN A 127 -6.62 -18.49 -7.42
N LEU A 128 -6.07 -18.36 -6.21
CA LEU A 128 -5.24 -19.40 -5.59
C LEU A 128 -6.05 -20.54 -4.95
N ASN A 129 -7.36 -20.35 -4.74
CA ASN A 129 -8.26 -21.37 -4.20
C ASN A 129 -8.85 -22.32 -5.28
N ALA A 130 -8.38 -22.24 -6.53
CA ALA A 130 -8.83 -23.09 -7.63
C ALA A 130 -8.15 -24.48 -7.69
N ALA A 131 -7.42 -24.89 -6.64
CA ALA A 131 -6.83 -26.21 -6.50
C ALA A 131 -7.44 -27.02 -5.34
N GLY A 132 -8.73 -27.37 -5.48
CA GLY A 132 -9.23 -28.69 -5.05
C GLY A 132 -9.35 -29.01 -3.55
N GLN A 133 -9.50 -28.04 -2.65
CA GLN A 133 -9.96 -28.32 -1.28
C GLN A 133 -11.21 -27.50 -0.96
N GLU A 134 -12.33 -28.20 -0.79
CA GLU A 134 -13.60 -27.66 -0.29
C GLU A 134 -13.45 -27.24 1.18
N GLN A 135 -12.79 -26.12 1.42
CA GLN A 135 -12.98 -25.36 2.64
C GLN A 135 -14.18 -24.43 2.42
N PRO A 136 -15.06 -24.24 3.41
CA PRO A 136 -16.23 -23.39 3.23
C PRO A 136 -15.74 -22.02 2.75
N ALA A 137 -16.23 -21.60 1.58
CA ALA A 137 -16.02 -20.26 1.07
C ALA A 137 -16.40 -19.30 2.19
N ASP A 138 -15.39 -18.68 2.80
CA ASP A 138 -15.63 -17.50 3.60
C ASP A 138 -16.19 -16.49 2.61
N ASP A 139 -17.49 -16.20 2.69
CA ASP A 139 -18.23 -15.14 1.99
C ASP A 139 -17.69 -13.74 2.39
N SER A 140 -16.38 -13.63 2.64
CA SER A 140 -15.74 -12.37 2.92
C SER A 140 -15.60 -11.64 1.58
N PRO A 141 -16.22 -10.44 1.42
CA PRO A 141 -15.97 -9.62 0.25
C PRO A 141 -14.46 -9.41 0.17
N THR A 142 -13.96 -9.51 -1.06
CA THR A 142 -12.57 -9.33 -1.44
C THR A 142 -11.95 -8.17 -0.65
N HIS A 143 -11.12 -8.49 0.35
CA HIS A 143 -10.68 -7.49 1.32
C HIS A 143 -9.58 -6.64 0.71
N LEU A 144 -9.95 -5.41 0.35
CA LEU A 144 -8.99 -4.36 0.05
C LEU A 144 -7.98 -4.27 1.21
N LYS A 145 -6.69 -4.39 0.89
CA LYS A 145 -5.59 -4.28 1.85
C LYS A 145 -4.87 -2.94 1.67
N SER A 146 -4.55 -2.28 2.77
CA SER A 146 -3.71 -1.09 2.80
C SER A 146 -2.27 -1.46 3.12
N ARG A 147 -1.35 -1.23 2.18
CA ARG A 147 0.09 -1.50 2.29
C ARG A 147 0.89 -0.19 2.21
N PRO A 148 0.96 0.60 3.29
CA PRO A 148 1.68 1.87 3.26
C PRO A 148 3.19 1.66 3.14
N THR A 149 3.88 2.54 2.43
CA THR A 149 5.31 2.77 2.65
C THR A 149 5.50 3.28 4.08
N PHE A 150 6.53 2.80 4.76
CA PHE A 150 6.82 3.18 6.13
C PHE A 150 8.30 3.49 6.33
N THR A 151 8.59 4.31 7.33
CA THR A 151 9.96 4.63 7.74
C THR A 151 10.23 4.00 9.09
N VAL A 152 11.44 3.49 9.30
CA VAL A 152 11.89 2.93 10.57
C VAL A 152 13.10 3.70 11.05
N ASP A 153 13.01 4.29 12.23
CA ASP A 153 14.10 5.00 12.91
C ASP A 153 14.60 4.15 14.07
N LEU A 154 15.89 3.79 14.05
CA LEU A 154 16.60 3.14 15.14
C LEU A 154 17.55 4.13 15.81
N ASN A 155 17.27 4.50 17.07
CA ASN A 155 18.11 5.42 17.83
C ASN A 155 19.20 4.68 18.63
N ARG A 156 20.47 5.02 18.40
CA ARG A 156 21.61 4.48 19.14
C ARG A 156 22.73 5.51 19.27
N GLY A 157 23.21 5.75 20.49
CA GLY A 157 24.40 6.58 20.72
C GLY A 157 24.27 8.06 20.33
N GLY A 158 23.05 8.61 20.34
CA GLY A 158 22.77 9.98 19.90
C GLY A 158 22.55 10.12 18.39
N GLN A 159 22.69 9.03 17.64
CA GLN A 159 22.43 8.94 16.21
C GLN A 159 21.14 8.18 15.92
N THR A 160 20.58 8.46 14.75
CA THR A 160 19.44 7.74 14.19
C THR A 160 19.87 7.10 12.88
N LEU A 161 19.68 5.78 12.79
CA LEU A 161 19.72 5.03 11.54
C LEU A 161 18.28 4.88 11.05
N SER A 162 17.98 5.44 9.88
CA SER A 162 16.65 5.47 9.30
C SER A 162 16.58 4.63 8.03
N PHE A 163 15.44 3.97 7.85
CA PHE A 163 15.11 3.15 6.70
C PHE A 163 13.80 3.62 6.09
N LEU A 164 13.72 3.64 4.76
CA LEU A 164 12.48 3.69 4.01
C LEU A 164 12.17 2.27 3.51
N CYS A 165 10.96 1.80 3.80
CA CYS A 165 10.54 0.44 3.47
C CYS A 165 9.22 0.46 2.70
N SER A 166 9.09 -0.44 1.73
CA SER A 166 7.87 -0.64 0.95
C SER A 166 7.53 -2.12 0.82
N TYR A 167 6.24 -2.41 0.74
CA TYR A 167 5.77 -3.77 0.52
C TYR A 167 6.08 -4.20 -0.92
N LEU A 168 6.50 -5.46 -1.07
CA LEU A 168 6.68 -6.04 -2.39
C LEU A 168 5.33 -6.19 -3.10
N PRO A 169 5.24 -5.93 -4.42
CA PRO A 169 4.04 -6.20 -5.19
C PRO A 169 3.62 -7.67 -5.09
N ASN A 170 2.32 -7.96 -5.10
CA ASN A 170 1.83 -9.35 -5.06
C ASN A 170 2.23 -10.17 -6.31
N ASP A 171 2.53 -9.51 -7.43
CA ASP A 171 3.04 -10.11 -8.67
C ASP A 171 4.57 -10.11 -8.75
N TYR A 172 5.25 -9.68 -7.68
CA TYR A 172 6.68 -9.89 -7.55
C TYR A 172 6.91 -11.40 -7.71
N PRO A 173 7.75 -11.83 -8.66
CA PRO A 173 7.90 -13.23 -9.00
C PRO A 173 8.15 -13.97 -7.71
N ASP A 174 7.22 -14.86 -7.38
CA ASP A 174 7.32 -15.72 -6.22
C ASP A 174 8.68 -16.39 -6.38
N SER A 175 9.65 -15.98 -5.56
CA SER A 175 11.01 -16.50 -5.71
C SER A 175 11.04 -18.01 -5.39
N ARG A 176 9.89 -18.57 -4.98
CA ARG A 176 9.53 -19.99 -5.01
C ARG A 176 9.83 -20.68 -6.35
N GLU A 177 9.77 -20.02 -7.50
CA GLU A 177 10.17 -20.66 -8.77
C GLU A 177 11.68 -20.60 -9.05
N HIS A 178 12.40 -19.63 -8.47
CA HIS A 178 13.86 -19.54 -8.62
C HIS A 178 14.64 -20.49 -7.69
N ALA A 179 13.98 -21.05 -6.67
CA ALA A 179 14.56 -22.10 -5.82
C ALA A 179 14.72 -23.47 -6.51
N ALA A 180 14.15 -23.67 -7.71
CA ALA A 180 14.17 -24.97 -8.40
C ALA A 180 15.26 -25.11 -9.47
N THR A 181 16.08 -24.09 -9.76
CA THR A 181 17.01 -24.12 -10.91
C THR A 181 18.43 -23.63 -10.67
N GLN A 182 18.96 -23.75 -9.45
CA GLN A 182 20.43 -23.73 -9.27
C GLN A 182 20.89 -24.98 -8.52
N ASP A 183 21.84 -25.68 -9.15
CA ASP A 183 22.43 -26.95 -8.74
C ASP A 183 22.64 -27.05 -7.23
N SER A 184 21.81 -27.86 -6.57
CA SER A 184 21.93 -28.17 -5.16
C SER A 184 23.07 -29.17 -4.94
N ASP A 185 24.23 -28.69 -4.50
CA ASP A 185 25.24 -29.51 -3.85
C ASP A 185 24.64 -30.04 -2.51
N PRO A 186 24.49 -31.36 -2.29
CA PRO A 186 23.78 -31.93 -1.14
C PRO A 186 24.44 -31.72 0.24
N LYS A 187 25.45 -30.85 0.35
CA LYS A 187 26.29 -30.69 1.55
C LYS A 187 26.07 -29.41 2.34
N HIS A 188 25.30 -28.45 1.83
CA HIS A 188 24.94 -27.25 2.59
C HIS A 188 23.43 -27.30 2.87
N GLY A 189 23.10 -27.27 4.17
CA GLY A 189 21.76 -27.44 4.68
C GLY A 189 20.75 -26.53 3.98
N HIS A 190 19.51 -26.98 3.93
CA HIS A 190 18.39 -26.24 3.36
C HIS A 190 18.34 -24.86 4.00
N GLN A 191 18.74 -23.82 3.26
CA GLN A 191 18.45 -22.46 3.64
C GLN A 191 17.00 -22.23 3.20
N GLU A 192 16.07 -22.40 4.14
CA GLU A 192 14.71 -21.94 3.96
C GLU A 192 14.78 -20.44 3.65
N HIS A 193 14.61 -20.07 2.37
CA HIS A 193 14.50 -18.67 1.99
C HIS A 193 13.23 -18.13 2.66
N ILE A 194 13.43 -17.37 3.74
CA ILE A 194 12.37 -16.61 4.40
C ILE A 194 11.90 -15.58 3.37
N PHE A 195 10.60 -15.56 3.09
CA PHE A 195 10.01 -14.60 2.16
C PHE A 195 9.79 -13.31 2.91
N GLU A 196 10.37 -12.22 2.42
CA GLU A 196 10.18 -10.89 2.98
C GLU A 196 8.90 -10.27 2.43
N ASP A 197 7.97 -9.85 3.30
CA ASP A 197 6.75 -9.14 2.88
C ASP A 197 7.03 -7.70 2.39
N PHE A 198 8.21 -7.16 2.73
CA PHE A 198 8.64 -5.81 2.42
C PHE A 198 10.14 -5.77 2.13
N GLN A 199 10.59 -4.74 1.43
CA GLN A 199 12.01 -4.47 1.18
C GLN A 199 12.46 -3.16 1.82
N ILE A 200 13.77 -2.99 1.99
CA ILE A 200 14.38 -1.69 2.31
C ILE A 200 14.67 -0.98 0.99
N ASP A 201 14.03 0.16 0.75
CA ASP A 201 14.26 0.97 -0.46
C ASP A 201 15.49 1.87 -0.29
N GLU A 202 15.63 2.47 0.88
CA GLU A 202 16.65 3.50 1.15
C GLU A 202 17.04 3.47 2.63
N PHE A 203 18.30 3.79 2.93
CA PHE A 203 18.75 3.98 4.31
C PHE A 203 19.66 5.21 4.46
N THR A 204 19.70 5.75 5.67
CA THR A 204 20.54 6.90 6.03
C THR A 204 20.88 6.93 7.51
N ILE A 205 21.95 7.64 7.88
CA ILE A 205 22.32 7.91 9.28
C ILE A 205 22.40 9.42 9.52
N HIS A 206 21.80 9.90 10.62
CA HIS A 206 21.77 11.32 10.95
C HIS A 206 21.66 11.62 12.45
N ASP A 207 21.99 12.85 12.83
CA ASP A 207 21.93 13.37 14.21
C ASP A 207 20.65 14.21 14.48
N GLY A 208 19.70 14.25 13.53
CA GLY A 208 18.53 15.14 13.61
C GLY A 208 17.35 14.68 12.76
N GLU A 209 16.86 15.54 11.87
CA GLU A 209 15.80 15.21 10.94
C GLU A 209 16.36 14.66 9.62
N TRP A 210 15.74 13.61 9.11
CA TRP A 210 15.98 13.16 7.73
C TRP A 210 15.33 14.15 6.76
N ASN A 211 16.17 14.87 6.02
CA ASN A 211 15.77 15.82 5.00
C ASN A 211 16.75 15.75 3.81
N GLU A 212 16.53 16.56 2.78
CA GLU A 212 17.31 16.57 1.53
C GLU A 212 18.81 16.87 1.69
N THR A 213 19.24 17.38 2.85
CA THR A 213 20.66 17.68 3.12
C THR A 213 21.42 16.50 3.73
N VAL A 214 20.70 15.47 4.17
CA VAL A 214 21.28 14.24 4.71
C VAL A 214 21.49 13.27 3.54
N TYR A 215 22.70 12.74 3.41
CA TYR A 215 22.98 11.72 2.40
C TYR A 215 22.23 10.43 2.73
N SER A 216 21.56 9.89 1.73
CA SER A 216 20.87 8.61 1.78
C SER A 216 21.29 7.76 0.59
N SER A 217 21.23 6.44 0.76
CA SER A 217 21.61 5.48 -0.27
C SER A 217 20.42 4.61 -0.63
N ASP A 218 20.16 4.50 -1.92
CA ASP A 218 19.25 3.52 -2.50
C ASP A 218 19.84 2.11 -2.29
N CYS A 219 19.01 1.18 -1.82
CA CYS A 219 19.41 -0.20 -1.53
C CYS A 219 19.52 -1.08 -2.78
N SER A 220 19.05 -0.63 -3.95
CA SER A 220 19.19 -1.39 -5.21
C SER A 220 20.63 -1.42 -5.74
N VAL A 221 21.52 -0.55 -5.22
CA VAL A 221 22.91 -0.41 -5.69
C VAL A 221 23.96 -0.81 -4.66
N ILE A 222 23.55 -1.26 -3.47
CA ILE A 222 24.47 -1.67 -2.42
C ILE A 222 24.84 -3.15 -2.55
N ASP A 223 25.87 -3.54 -1.80
CA ASP A 223 26.30 -4.92 -1.67
C ASP A 223 25.22 -5.78 -0.99
N GLY A 224 25.01 -7.01 -1.49
CA GLY A 224 23.98 -7.91 -0.98
C GLY A 224 24.20 -8.33 0.47
N ASP A 225 25.45 -8.58 0.87
CA ASP A 225 25.75 -8.95 2.25
C ASP A 225 25.45 -7.78 3.21
N LEU A 226 25.64 -6.54 2.76
CA LEU A 226 25.25 -5.35 3.52
C LEU A 226 23.73 -5.27 3.66
N TYR A 227 22.97 -5.45 2.57
CA TYR A 227 21.51 -5.46 2.60
C TYR A 227 20.98 -6.49 3.62
N ASP A 228 21.48 -7.72 3.56
CA ASP A 228 21.10 -8.79 4.50
C ASP A 228 21.39 -8.39 5.96
N LYS A 229 22.51 -7.71 6.23
CA LYS A 229 22.84 -7.24 7.59
C LYS A 229 21.88 -6.14 8.07
N LEU A 230 21.44 -5.25 7.18
CA LEU A 230 20.45 -4.22 7.50
C LEU A 230 19.08 -4.83 7.80
N LEU A 231 18.69 -5.86 7.03
CA LEU A 231 17.45 -6.58 7.27
C LEU A 231 17.46 -7.35 8.61
N ASN A 232 18.54 -8.11 8.89
CA ASN A 232 18.72 -8.78 10.18
C ASN A 232 18.64 -7.77 11.34
N LEU A 233 19.19 -6.56 11.17
CA LEU A 233 19.10 -5.51 12.17
C LEU A 233 17.66 -5.05 12.41
N LEU A 234 16.84 -4.90 11.36
CA LEU A 234 15.41 -4.60 11.50
C LEU A 234 14.67 -5.72 12.23
N GLU A 235 14.93 -6.98 11.88
CA GLU A 235 14.31 -8.14 12.51
C GLU A 235 14.64 -8.24 14.01
N GLU A 236 15.90 -8.04 14.40
CA GLU A 236 16.33 -7.99 15.81
C GLU A 236 15.60 -6.90 16.61
N HIS A 237 15.17 -5.82 15.95
CA HIS A 237 14.40 -4.73 16.56
C HIS A 237 12.87 -4.97 16.51
N GLY A 238 12.44 -6.14 16.05
CA GLY A 238 11.05 -6.54 15.94
C GLY A 238 10.33 -6.00 14.71
N ILE A 239 11.09 -5.64 13.66
CA ILE A 239 10.56 -5.24 12.35
C ILE A 239 10.85 -6.39 11.38
N GLY A 240 9.97 -7.38 11.37
CA GLY A 240 10.02 -8.56 10.50
C GLY A 240 8.64 -8.93 9.98
N GLU A 241 8.46 -10.18 9.56
CA GLU A 241 7.22 -10.70 8.96
C GLU A 241 5.98 -10.49 9.84
N GLU A 242 6.06 -10.83 11.14
CA GLU A 242 4.92 -10.67 12.05
C GLU A 242 4.49 -9.19 12.16
N PHE A 243 5.47 -8.29 12.23
CA PHE A 243 5.23 -6.85 12.26
C PHE A 243 4.59 -6.38 10.94
N ALA A 244 5.12 -6.82 9.80
CA ALA A 244 4.61 -6.45 8.48
C ALA A 244 3.14 -6.84 8.32
N ASN A 245 2.76 -8.05 8.75
CA ASN A 245 1.38 -8.52 8.72
C ASN A 245 0.46 -7.71 9.65
N GLN A 246 0.89 -7.48 10.90
CA GLN A 246 0.14 -6.65 11.85
C GLN A 246 -0.03 -5.20 11.34
N LEU A 247 0.97 -4.67 10.64
CA LEU A 247 0.94 -3.34 10.06
C LEU A 247 -0.09 -3.26 8.91
N VAL A 248 -0.19 -4.29 8.05
CA VAL A 248 -1.24 -4.35 7.00
C VAL A 248 -2.63 -4.37 7.63
N ASP A 249 -2.86 -5.22 8.62
CA ASP A 249 -4.17 -5.33 9.29
C ASP A 249 -4.56 -4.01 9.95
N PHE A 250 -3.65 -3.42 10.72
CA PHE A 250 -3.86 -2.12 11.35
C PHE A 250 -4.14 -1.04 10.32
N SER A 251 -3.30 -0.94 9.29
CA SER A 251 -3.39 0.12 8.27
C SER A 251 -4.68 0.00 7.48
N THR A 252 -5.11 -1.21 7.17
CA THR A 252 -6.38 -1.48 6.47
C THR A 252 -7.57 -1.02 7.31
N ALA A 253 -7.59 -1.38 8.59
CA ALA A 253 -8.65 -0.92 9.50
C ALA A 253 -8.63 0.60 9.71
N TYR A 254 -7.44 1.20 9.76
CA TYR A 254 -7.28 2.64 9.97
C TYR A 254 -7.64 3.46 8.74
N GLU A 255 -7.23 3.02 7.55
CA GLU A 255 -7.60 3.63 6.27
C GLU A 255 -9.12 3.65 6.10
N HIS A 256 -9.79 2.52 6.32
CA HIS A 256 -11.25 2.44 6.21
C HIS A 256 -11.96 3.40 7.18
N ARG A 257 -11.41 3.55 8.39
CA ARG A 257 -11.90 4.53 9.37
C ARG A 257 -11.70 5.97 8.88
N GLN A 258 -10.57 6.30 8.27
CA GLN A 258 -10.34 7.63 7.68
C GLN A 258 -11.26 7.89 6.49
N TYR A 259 -11.52 6.89 5.65
CA TYR A 259 -12.46 6.96 4.53
C TYR A 259 -13.89 7.27 5.00
N ILE A 260 -14.40 6.55 6.02
CA ILE A 260 -15.70 6.86 6.63
C ILE A 260 -15.71 8.32 7.14
N GLY A 261 -14.66 8.75 7.83
CA GLY A 261 -14.55 10.12 8.32
C GLY A 261 -14.51 11.18 7.21
N LEU A 262 -13.96 10.85 6.03
CA LEU A 262 -14.01 11.70 4.85
C LEU A 262 -15.45 11.81 4.30
N LEU A 263 -16.15 10.68 4.17
CA LEU A 263 -17.54 10.66 3.71
C LEU A 263 -18.47 11.45 4.63
N GLU A 264 -18.26 11.38 5.95
CA GLU A 264 -19.01 12.17 6.93
C GLU A 264 -18.77 13.68 6.78
N LYS A 265 -17.52 14.09 6.59
CA LYS A 265 -17.17 15.50 6.33
C LYS A 265 -17.79 15.99 5.01
N LEU A 266 -17.77 15.16 3.97
CA LEU A 266 -18.38 15.47 2.69
C LEU A 266 -19.91 15.59 2.82
N HIS A 267 -20.55 14.68 3.57
CA HIS A 267 -21.97 14.74 3.87
C HIS A 267 -22.33 16.03 4.63
N GLN A 268 -21.53 16.42 5.62
CA GLN A 268 -21.72 17.68 6.34
C GLN A 268 -21.52 18.90 5.43
N PHE A 269 -20.61 18.84 4.47
CA PHE A 269 -20.37 19.92 3.51
C PHE A 269 -21.58 20.13 2.59
N VAL A 270 -22.14 19.06 2.02
CA VAL A 270 -23.25 19.17 1.05
C VAL A 270 -24.59 19.55 1.67
N LYS A 271 -24.74 19.36 2.99
CA LYS A 271 -25.94 19.73 3.74
C LYS A 271 -26.06 21.23 4.04
N LYS A 272 -24.97 21.99 3.91
CA LYS A 272 -24.95 23.45 4.16
C LYS A 272 -25.57 24.22 3.00
#